data_AF-A0A7Y3TIH3-F1
#
_entry.id   AF-A0A7Y3TIH3-F1
#
_cell.length_a   1.000
_cell.length_b   1.000
_cell.length_c   1.000
_cell.angle_alpha   90.00
_cell.angle_beta   90.00
_cell.angle_gamma   90.00
#
_symmetry.space_group_name_H-M   'P 1'
#
loop_
_entity.id
_entity.type
_entity.pdbx_description
1 polymer ?
#
loop_
_entity_poly.entity_id
_entity_poly.type
_entity_poly.pdbx_seq_one_letter_code
_entity_poly.pdbx_strand_id
1 'polypeptide(L)'
;MFKLFKKKPRVYSKIENHIFGIITELLKVGSTDINCDELGGKYYLSNEEQHFKVTILGHDNVIRLTNTRDSVAEKYDKIFVEDVLKAVKEEKHRRMEVVYDSITNSIEKMAERLHNTLIESNSSVDPNEQENQIVRRLETKHDKNKKVNY
;
A
#
# COMPACT_ATOMS: atom_id res chain seq x y z
N MET A 1 -40.16 -10.81 16.10
CA MET A 1 -39.26 -11.81 15.46
C MET A 1 -38.98 -11.35 14.03
N PHE A 2 -37.90 -10.59 13.81
CA PHE A 2 -37.55 -10.08 12.49
C PHE A 2 -36.81 -11.17 11.72
N LYS A 3 -37.48 -11.78 10.74
CA LYS A 3 -36.85 -12.69 9.80
C LYS A 3 -35.91 -11.85 8.92
N LEU A 4 -34.61 -11.91 9.20
CA LEU A 4 -33.57 -11.51 8.24
C LEU A 4 -33.82 -12.31 6.96
N PHE A 5 -34.37 -11.65 5.94
CA PHE A 5 -34.46 -12.21 4.61
C PHE A 5 -33.03 -12.48 4.13
N LYS A 6 -32.59 -13.73 4.25
CA LYS A 6 -31.40 -14.22 3.53
C LYS A 6 -31.67 -13.96 2.06
N LYS A 7 -31.08 -12.89 1.50
CA LYS A 7 -31.08 -12.61 0.06
C LYS A 7 -30.67 -13.92 -0.62
N LYS A 8 -31.53 -14.45 -1.48
CA LYS A 8 -31.15 -15.60 -2.32
C LYS A 8 -29.83 -15.23 -3.03
N PRO A 9 -28.85 -16.15 -3.12
CA PRO A 9 -27.64 -15.89 -3.89
C PRO A 9 -28.06 -15.47 -5.29
N ARG A 10 -27.65 -14.29 -5.72
CA ARG A 10 -28.02 -13.77 -7.03
C ARG A 10 -27.28 -14.60 -8.06
N VAL A 11 -28.03 -15.16 -9.00
CA VAL A 11 -27.45 -15.93 -10.11
C VAL A 11 -27.11 -14.91 -11.19
N TYR A 12 -25.81 -14.66 -11.39
CA TYR A 12 -25.37 -13.86 -12.52
C TYR A 12 -25.76 -14.54 -13.84
N SER A 13 -26.00 -13.75 -14.88
CA SER A 13 -26.16 -14.27 -16.22
C SER A 13 -24.89 -15.02 -16.67
N LYS A 14 -25.00 -15.80 -17.73
CA LYS A 14 -23.85 -16.52 -18.31
C LYS A 14 -22.72 -15.57 -18.71
N ILE A 15 -23.07 -14.39 -19.23
CA ILE A 15 -22.12 -13.36 -19.65
C ILE A 15 -21.47 -12.69 -18.44
N GLU A 16 -22.25 -12.27 -17.45
CA GLU A 16 -21.74 -11.68 -16.20
C GLU A 16 -20.79 -12.65 -15.47
N ASN A 17 -21.15 -13.94 -15.36
CA ASN A 17 -20.25 -14.96 -14.80
C ASN A 17 -18.93 -15.06 -15.58
N HIS A 18 -18.99 -15.00 -16.90
CA HIS A 18 -17.80 -15.08 -17.74
C HIS A 18 -16.89 -13.86 -17.57
N ILE A 19 -17.47 -12.66 -17.55
CA ILE A 19 -16.74 -11.41 -17.33
C ILE A 19 -16.13 -11.39 -15.94
N PHE A 20 -16.89 -11.80 -14.92
CA PHE A 20 -16.38 -11.92 -13.57
C PHE A 20 -15.21 -12.89 -13.51
N GLY A 21 -15.33 -14.06 -14.16
CA GLY A 21 -14.25 -15.03 -14.32
C GLY A 21 -12.99 -14.41 -14.92
N ILE A 22 -13.10 -13.75 -16.08
CA ILE A 22 -11.98 -13.07 -16.74
C ILE A 22 -11.29 -12.08 -15.79
N ILE A 23 -12.08 -11.22 -15.12
CA ILE A 23 -11.55 -10.23 -14.20
C ILE A 23 -10.84 -10.90 -13.03
N THR A 24 -11.43 -11.94 -12.43
CA THR A 24 -10.81 -12.66 -11.32
C THR A 24 -9.53 -13.38 -11.71
N GLU A 25 -9.44 -13.94 -12.92
CA GLU A 25 -8.18 -14.52 -13.42
C GLU A 25 -7.12 -13.45 -13.62
N LEU A 26 -7.50 -12.30 -14.18
CA LEU A 26 -6.59 -11.17 -14.35
C LEU A 26 -6.06 -10.65 -13.00
N LEU A 27 -6.90 -10.63 -11.97
CA LEU A 27 -6.55 -10.25 -10.60
C LEU A 27 -5.61 -11.24 -9.91
N LYS A 28 -5.61 -12.53 -10.29
CA LYS A 28 -4.65 -13.52 -9.75
C LYS A 28 -3.25 -13.33 -10.31
N VAL A 29 -3.13 -12.76 -11.51
CA VAL A 29 -1.84 -12.55 -12.17
C VAL A 29 -1.12 -11.37 -11.52
N GLY A 30 0.03 -11.64 -10.91
CA GLY A 30 0.83 -10.64 -10.19
C GLY A 30 1.35 -9.51 -11.09
N SER A 31 1.58 -9.78 -12.38
CA SER A 31 2.00 -8.78 -13.38
C SER A 31 0.87 -7.88 -13.87
N THR A 32 -0.37 -8.11 -13.43
CA THR A 32 -1.49 -7.20 -13.73
C THR A 32 -1.40 -5.96 -12.84
N ASP A 33 -1.28 -4.80 -13.45
CA ASP A 33 -1.38 -3.52 -12.75
C ASP A 33 -2.81 -3.17 -12.40
N ILE A 34 -3.02 -2.72 -11.16
CA ILE A 34 -4.32 -2.30 -10.63
C ILE A 34 -4.25 -0.81 -10.27
N ASN A 35 -4.88 0.03 -11.08
CA ASN A 35 -4.95 1.47 -10.87
C ASN A 35 -6.40 1.91 -10.63
N CYS A 36 -6.61 2.95 -9.82
CA CYS A 36 -7.94 3.49 -9.60
C CYS A 36 -7.94 5.00 -9.33
N ASP A 37 -8.98 5.66 -9.81
CA ASP A 37 -9.42 6.99 -9.44
C ASP A 37 -10.70 6.82 -8.61
N GLU A 38 -10.56 6.86 -7.28
CA GLU A 38 -11.68 6.59 -6.36
C GLU A 38 -12.75 7.68 -6.41
N LEU A 39 -12.34 8.95 -6.59
CA LEU A 39 -13.26 10.08 -6.71
C LEU A 39 -14.05 10.04 -8.01
N GLY A 40 -13.40 9.64 -9.11
CA GLY A 40 -14.04 9.44 -10.40
C GLY A 40 -14.73 8.08 -10.55
N GLY A 41 -14.63 7.19 -9.56
CA GLY A 41 -15.18 5.84 -9.60
C GLY A 41 -14.64 4.97 -10.74
N LYS A 42 -13.40 5.22 -11.20
CA LYS A 42 -12.79 4.52 -12.34
C LYS A 42 -11.71 3.56 -11.86
N TYR A 43 -11.75 2.34 -12.36
CA TYR A 43 -10.79 1.30 -12.02
C TYR A 43 -10.23 0.70 -13.29
N TYR A 44 -8.93 0.45 -13.30
CA TYR A 44 -8.18 -0.01 -14.46
C TYR A 44 -7.36 -1.24 -14.05
N LEU A 45 -7.58 -2.34 -14.76
CA LEU A 45 -6.71 -3.51 -14.71
C LEU A 45 -5.97 -3.57 -16.04
N SER A 46 -4.65 -3.62 -16.00
CA SER A 46 -3.83 -3.67 -17.22
C SER A 46 -2.82 -4.79 -17.08
N ASN A 47 -2.82 -5.72 -18.03
CA ASN A 47 -1.78 -6.72 -18.14
C ASN A 47 -1.09 -6.56 -19.49
N GLU A 48 0.15 -6.08 -19.47
CA GLU A 48 0.91 -5.81 -20.68
C GLU A 48 1.28 -7.10 -21.43
N GLU A 49 1.59 -8.17 -20.70
CA GLU A 49 1.98 -9.48 -21.27
C GLU A 49 0.84 -10.14 -22.05
N GLN A 50 -0.38 -10.04 -21.53
CA GLN A 50 -1.59 -10.56 -22.18
C GLN A 50 -2.23 -9.55 -23.15
N HIS A 51 -1.64 -8.35 -23.26
CA HIS A 51 -2.19 -7.21 -24.00
C HIS A 51 -3.69 -6.97 -23.72
N PHE A 52 -4.07 -7.12 -22.46
CA PHE A 52 -5.47 -7.08 -22.04
C PHE A 52 -5.68 -6.03 -20.98
N LYS A 53 -6.72 -5.21 -21.17
CA LYS A 53 -7.08 -4.12 -20.27
C LYS A 53 -8.57 -4.17 -19.95
N VAL A 54 -8.88 -4.01 -18.67
CA VAL A 54 -10.24 -3.85 -18.17
C VAL A 54 -10.38 -2.45 -17.59
N THR A 55 -11.44 -1.74 -17.99
CA THR A 55 -11.82 -0.46 -17.40
C THR A 55 -13.22 -0.58 -16.81
N ILE A 56 -13.35 -0.28 -15.52
CA ILE A 56 -14.62 -0.32 -14.80
C ILE A 56 -14.98 1.12 -14.44
N LEU A 57 -16.09 1.60 -15.00
CA LEU A 57 -16.68 2.91 -14.72
C LEU A 57 -17.83 2.70 -13.72
N GLY A 58 -17.52 2.78 -12.44
CA GLY A 58 -18.44 2.43 -11.35
C GLY A 58 -19.70 3.29 -11.32
N HIS A 59 -19.60 4.60 -11.58
CA HIS A 59 -20.76 5.49 -11.58
C HIS A 59 -21.74 5.20 -12.73
N ASP A 60 -21.19 4.85 -13.89
CA ASP A 60 -21.98 4.56 -15.10
C ASP A 60 -22.45 3.10 -15.15
N ASN A 61 -21.95 2.26 -14.26
CA ASN A 61 -22.10 0.80 -14.27
C ASN A 61 -21.63 0.17 -15.59
N VAL A 62 -20.55 0.70 -16.17
CA VAL A 62 -19.99 0.23 -17.43
C VAL A 62 -18.71 -0.53 -17.19
N ILE A 63 -18.58 -1.70 -17.79
CA ILE A 63 -17.32 -2.45 -17.86
C ILE A 63 -16.88 -2.49 -19.32
N ARG A 64 -15.63 -2.13 -19.54
CA ARG A 64 -14.98 -2.18 -20.85
C ARG A 64 -13.84 -3.19 -20.81
N LEU A 65 -13.88 -4.11 -21.75
CA LEU A 65 -12.83 -5.09 -22.01
C LEU A 65 -12.12 -4.67 -23.30
N THR A 66 -10.80 -4.59 -23.24
CA THR A 66 -9.98 -4.14 -24.37
C THR A 66 -8.83 -5.12 -24.56
N ASN A 67 -8.64 -5.58 -25.79
CA ASN A 67 -7.50 -6.34 -26.25
C ASN A 67 -6.79 -5.55 -27.37
N THR A 68 -5.69 -6.08 -27.91
CA THR A 68 -4.93 -5.55 -29.04
C THR A 68 -5.75 -5.10 -30.24
N ARG A 69 -6.88 -5.76 -30.54
CA ARG A 69 -7.68 -5.52 -31.75
C ARG A 69 -9.03 -4.88 -31.49
N ASP A 70 -9.64 -5.20 -30.36
CA ASP A 70 -11.04 -4.88 -30.08
C ASP A 70 -11.21 -4.28 -28.70
N SER A 71 -12.22 -3.42 -28.59
CA SER A 71 -12.68 -2.86 -27.32
C SER A 71 -14.19 -2.91 -27.27
N VAL A 72 -14.72 -3.62 -26.28
CA VAL A 72 -16.16 -3.74 -26.03
C VAL A 72 -16.48 -3.10 -24.70
N ALA A 73 -17.49 -2.23 -24.69
CA ALA A 73 -17.99 -1.59 -23.48
C ALA A 73 -19.49 -1.84 -23.35
N GLU A 74 -19.90 -2.36 -22.20
CA GLU A 74 -21.30 -2.68 -21.92
C GLU A 74 -21.69 -2.19 -20.54
N LYS A 75 -22.98 -1.90 -20.39
CA LYS A 75 -23.58 -1.48 -19.13
C LYS A 75 -24.17 -2.71 -18.44
N TYR A 76 -23.85 -2.87 -17.17
CA TYR A 76 -24.27 -4.01 -16.35
C TYR A 76 -25.16 -3.56 -15.19
N ASP A 77 -25.77 -4.54 -14.50
CA ASP A 77 -26.49 -4.28 -13.27
C ASP A 77 -25.54 -3.69 -12.21
N LYS A 78 -26.02 -2.68 -11.48
CA LYS A 78 -25.24 -1.97 -10.47
C LYS A 78 -24.60 -2.92 -9.45
N ILE A 79 -25.34 -3.93 -8.99
CA ILE A 79 -24.83 -4.86 -7.97
C ILE A 79 -23.72 -5.73 -8.55
N PHE A 80 -23.82 -6.14 -9.82
CA PHE A 80 -22.74 -6.88 -10.48
C PHE A 80 -21.46 -6.03 -10.55
N VAL A 81 -21.60 -4.76 -10.93
CA VAL A 81 -20.46 -3.83 -10.96
C VAL A 81 -19.90 -3.61 -9.56
N GLU A 82 -20.74 -3.48 -8.53
CA GLU A 82 -20.31 -3.39 -7.13
C GLU A 82 -19.53 -4.63 -6.68
N ASP A 83 -19.99 -5.84 -7.04
CA ASP A 83 -19.31 -7.09 -6.72
C ASP A 83 -17.94 -7.20 -7.43
N VAL A 84 -17.87 -6.80 -8.72
CA VAL A 84 -16.61 -6.68 -9.46
C VAL A 84 -15.66 -5.69 -8.79
N LEU A 85 -16.16 -4.51 -8.43
CA LEU A 85 -15.37 -3.47 -7.77
C LEU A 85 -14.87 -3.93 -6.40
N LYS A 86 -15.69 -4.68 -5.66
CA LYS A 86 -15.30 -5.26 -4.38
C LYS A 86 -14.11 -6.21 -4.57
N ALA A 87 -14.18 -7.12 -5.53
CA ALA A 87 -13.06 -8.03 -5.83
C ALA A 87 -11.79 -7.28 -6.23
N VAL A 88 -11.89 -6.23 -7.06
CA VAL A 88 -10.73 -5.40 -7.44
C VAL A 88 -10.11 -4.70 -6.22
N LYS A 89 -10.94 -4.12 -5.34
CA LYS A 89 -10.47 -3.43 -4.14
C LYS A 89 -9.82 -4.38 -3.13
N GLU A 90 -10.42 -5.54 -2.90
CA GLU A 90 -9.88 -6.57 -2.02
C GLU A 90 -8.51 -7.04 -2.50
N GLU A 91 -8.37 -7.32 -3.81
CA GLU A 91 -7.08 -7.74 -4.36
C GLU A 91 -6.02 -6.62 -4.31
N LYS A 92 -6.40 -5.38 -4.64
CA LYS A 92 -5.51 -4.22 -4.50
C LYS A 92 -5.02 -4.08 -3.05
N HIS A 93 -5.92 -4.21 -2.08
CA HIS A 93 -5.59 -4.12 -0.67
C HIS A 93 -4.65 -5.25 -0.24
N ARG A 94 -4.96 -6.50 -0.61
CA ARG A 94 -4.11 -7.67 -0.34
C ARG A 94 -2.69 -7.51 -0.85
N ARG A 95 -2.52 -7.01 -2.08
CA ARG A 95 -1.18 -6.76 -2.65
C ARG A 95 -0.43 -5.66 -1.90
N MET A 96 -1.17 -4.64 -1.46
CA MET A 96 -0.61 -3.55 -0.67
C MET A 96 -0.16 -4.01 0.73
N GLU A 97 -0.90 -4.90 1.40
CA GLU A 97 -0.51 -5.51 2.68
C GLU A 97 0.84 -6.23 2.59
N VAL A 98 1.05 -7.03 1.55
CA VAL A 98 2.33 -7.74 1.33
C VAL A 98 3.52 -6.76 1.22
N VAL A 99 3.30 -5.61 0.57
CA VAL A 99 4.33 -4.56 0.47
C VAL A 99 4.57 -3.90 1.81
N TYR A 100 3.52 -3.59 2.57
CA TYR A 100 3.65 -3.00 3.90
C TYR A 100 4.40 -3.91 4.87
N ASP A 101 4.14 -5.21 4.86
CA ASP A 101 4.85 -6.17 5.71
C ASP A 101 6.35 -6.19 5.38
N SER A 102 6.70 -6.13 4.09
CA SER A 102 8.10 -6.07 3.64
C SER A 102 8.81 -4.78 4.09
N ILE A 103 8.14 -3.64 3.96
CA ILE A 103 8.65 -2.34 4.40
C ILE A 103 8.82 -2.33 5.92
N THR A 104 7.83 -2.82 6.66
CA THR A 104 7.84 -2.88 8.12
C THR A 104 9.01 -3.72 8.62
N ASN A 105 9.19 -4.93 8.10
CA ASN A 105 10.34 -5.78 8.41
C ASN A 105 11.68 -5.10 8.11
N SER A 106 11.75 -4.30 7.04
CA SER A 106 12.98 -3.59 6.66
C SER A 106 13.28 -2.44 7.63
N ILE A 107 12.25 -1.72 8.08
CA ILE A 107 12.37 -0.65 9.09
C ILE A 107 12.76 -1.23 10.45
N GLU A 108 12.15 -2.34 10.87
CA GLU A 108 12.47 -3.02 12.13
C GLU A 108 13.94 -3.45 12.19
N LYS A 109 14.45 -4.10 11.13
CA LYS A 109 15.87 -4.48 11.04
C LYS A 109 16.80 -3.27 11.06
N MET A 110 16.38 -2.15 10.47
CA MET A 110 17.16 -0.91 10.51
C MET A 110 17.20 -0.33 11.92
N ALA A 111 16.06 -0.33 12.63
CA ALA A 111 15.97 0.13 14.01
C ALA A 111 16.83 -0.73 14.95
N GLU A 112 16.82 -2.06 14.78
CA GLU A 112 17.65 -2.98 15.56
C GLU A 112 19.15 -2.71 15.33
N ARG A 113 19.58 -2.55 14.07
CA ARG A 113 20.98 -2.21 13.75
C ARG A 113 21.40 -0.89 14.37
N LEU A 114 20.55 0.15 14.27
CA LEU A 114 20.82 1.45 14.89
C LEU A 114 20.93 1.34 16.41
N HIS A 115 20.06 0.56 17.04
CA HIS A 115 20.08 0.32 18.48
C HIS A 115 21.37 -0.39 18.91
N ASN A 116 21.77 -1.45 18.21
CA ASN A 116 23.00 -2.19 18.50
C ASN A 116 24.24 -1.31 18.30
N THR A 117 24.31 -0.52 17.22
CA THR A 117 25.40 0.45 17.02
C THR A 117 25.48 1.48 18.14
N LEU A 118 24.32 1.98 18.63
CA LEU A 118 24.29 2.91 19.75
C LEU A 118 24.81 2.26 21.04
N ILE A 119 24.38 1.04 21.34
CA ILE A 119 24.87 0.28 22.50
C ILE A 119 26.37 0.03 22.37
N GLU A 120 26.85 -0.50 21.25
CA GLU A 120 28.26 -0.77 21.00
C GLU A 120 29.11 0.51 21.11
N SER A 121 28.65 1.63 20.54
CA SER A 121 29.33 2.92 20.65
C SER A 121 29.41 3.46 22.08
N ASN A 122 28.41 3.16 22.92
CA ASN A 122 28.42 3.51 24.33
C ASN A 122 29.21 2.52 25.20
N SER A 123 29.36 1.27 24.75
CA SER A 123 30.03 0.17 25.46
C SER A 123 31.52 0.07 25.12
N SER A 124 31.95 0.63 23.99
CA SER A 124 33.35 0.72 23.54
C SER A 124 34.06 1.99 24.02
N VAL A 125 33.39 2.80 24.85
CA VAL A 125 34.06 3.89 25.56
C VAL A 125 34.83 3.27 26.73
N ASP A 126 36.15 3.26 26.62
CA ASP A 126 37.05 3.00 27.73
C ASP A 126 36.58 3.87 28.92
N PRO A 127 36.29 3.30 30.10
CA PRO A 127 35.81 4.08 31.25
C PRO A 127 36.74 5.24 31.63
N ASN A 128 38.01 5.21 31.16
CA ASN A 128 38.97 6.28 31.34
C ASN A 128 38.80 7.50 30.39
N GLU A 129 38.05 7.39 29.29
CA GLU A 129 37.83 8.50 28.34
C GLU A 129 36.57 9.32 28.64
N GLN A 130 35.56 8.71 29.27
CA GLN A 130 34.33 9.41 29.69
C GLN A 130 34.60 10.42 30.81
N GLU A 131 35.49 10.09 31.76
CA GLU A 131 35.92 11.03 32.80
C GLU A 131 36.64 12.24 32.19
N ASN A 132 37.54 12.02 31.23
CA ASN A 132 38.29 13.09 30.58
C ASN A 132 37.43 14.03 29.71
N GLN A 133 36.41 13.52 29.00
CA GLN A 133 35.53 14.38 28.20
C GLN A 133 34.55 15.19 29.05
N ILE A 134 34.05 14.64 30.16
CA ILE A 134 33.18 15.36 31.09
C ILE A 134 33.95 16.49 31.80
N VAL A 135 35.19 16.23 32.21
CA VAL A 135 36.07 17.24 32.82
C VAL A 135 36.41 18.36 31.84
N ARG A 136 36.77 18.05 30.58
CA ARG A 136 37.12 19.07 29.56
C ARG A 136 35.97 20.00 29.19
N ARG A 137 34.72 19.55 29.31
CA ARG A 137 33.52 20.34 29.01
C ARG A 137 33.06 21.21 30.18
N LEU A 138 33.48 20.89 31.40
CA LEU A 138 33.21 21.68 32.61
C LEU A 138 34.23 22.82 32.80
N GLU A 139 35.49 22.64 32.40
CA GLU A 139 36.52 23.68 32.50
C GLU A 139 36.31 24.88 31.56
N THR A 140 35.54 24.72 30.49
CA THR A 140 35.29 25.79 29.49
C THR A 140 34.17 26.75 29.87
N LYS A 141 33.56 26.59 31.05
CA LYS A 141 32.53 27.50 31.59
C LYS A 141 32.97 28.12 32.92
N HIS A 142 34.07 28.88 32.93
CA HIS A 142 34.24 29.92 33.96
C HIS A 142 35.00 31.15 33.42
N ASP A 143 34.26 32.27 33.43
CA ASP A 143 34.68 33.67 33.56
C ASP A 143 35.51 34.36 32.46
N LYS A 144 34.80 34.76 31.39
CA LYS A 144 35.08 36.06 30.74
C LYS A 144 34.29 37.16 31.45
N ASN A 145 34.83 37.69 32.55
CA ASN A 145 34.40 38.99 33.08
C ASN A 145 35.59 39.96 33.08
N LYS A 146 35.89 40.50 31.90
CA LYS A 146 36.86 41.58 31.71
C LYS A 146 36.16 42.91 32.02
N LYS A 147 36.23 43.37 33.27
CA LYS A 147 35.89 44.76 33.62
C LYS A 147 37.01 45.69 33.17
N VAL A 148 36.59 46.79 32.55
CA VAL A 148 37.38 47.88 31.96
C VAL A 148 37.59 48.99 33.03
N ASN A 149 38.64 49.80 32.83
CA ASN A 149 39.07 51.04 33.52
C ASN A 149 40.26 50.83 34.49
N TYR A 150 41.34 51.61 34.50
CA TYR A 150 41.65 52.97 33.99
C TYR A 150 42.97 52.98 33.21
#